data_AF-A0A936WRX9-F1
#
_entry.id   AF-A0A936WRX9-F1
#
_cell.length_a   1.000
_cell.length_b   1.000
_cell.length_c   1.000
_cell.angle_alpha   90.00
_cell.angle_beta   90.00
_cell.angle_gamma   90.00
#
_symmetry.space_group_name_H-M   'P 1'
#
loop_
_entity.id
_entity.type
_entity.pdbx_description
1 polymer ?
#
loop_
_entity_poly.entity_id
_entity_poly.type
_entity_poly.pdbx_seq_one_letter_code
_entity_poly.pdbx_strand_id
1 'polypeptide(L)'
;MRKGTLLLLLLTGYLGLTAQKKPVIAPNKQAVLSSIQTHEKELVTLSDQVWSFAEIAMKEHKSAKVLSDYAEQQGFRVQRNVAEIPTAFIAEYGFGKPIIGILGEFDALPGLSQKAQTSKDPLNAGAAGHGCGHNMFGAASLGAAVAIKELIASGKLKGTIRFYGTPAEEDLGGKVYMARAGVFNDLDICLDWHPSYENLANMQSSQAVVDYTVSFKGKSAHAAADPWNGKSALDAAELFSIGMNFLREHIKPSVRIHYVYKDGGNIPNVIPDKASVWIWIRDSKRSGVSVVEERMKQIAKGAAMMAGVEVDMHLNNGLYELLVNETGAKTLHANMELVGPITYTKEELAFADTIMKAYGGESYGIDGSIKPLEVTRPDPDGGSTDVGDVSFIVPEITLNAVTAPYKSPWHSWVVVFKFPNFQILVVSQIFKLLLRPKTPRSPRPPQKNNHIIILFGLDIDELKFINGDGTQMPNKCSLEYPGSSGFFWFCITKVKDEVICSCLPEK
;
A
#
# COMPACT_ATOMS: atom_id res chain seq x y z
N MET A 1 -81.61 25.37 8.36
CA MET A 1 -80.42 25.72 7.56
C MET A 1 -79.28 26.06 8.54
N ARG A 2 -78.02 25.65 8.40
CA ARG A 2 -77.33 24.68 7.51
C ARG A 2 -76.55 23.72 8.45
N LYS A 3 -76.65 22.39 8.31
CA LYS A 3 -75.62 21.52 7.69
C LYS A 3 -74.18 22.08 7.73
N GLY A 4 -73.30 21.39 8.46
CA GLY A 4 -71.86 21.59 8.51
C GLY A 4 -71.17 20.34 9.06
N THR A 5 -71.03 19.30 8.23
CA THR A 5 -70.57 17.97 8.66
C THR A 5 -69.07 17.82 8.39
N LEU A 6 -68.26 17.86 9.45
CA LEU A 6 -66.82 17.67 9.35
C LEU A 6 -66.49 16.16 9.35
N LEU A 7 -66.18 15.61 8.17
CA LEU A 7 -65.87 14.20 8.00
C LEU A 7 -64.40 13.91 8.34
N LEU A 8 -64.12 13.46 9.56
CA LEU A 8 -62.77 13.14 10.00
C LEU A 8 -62.35 11.74 9.51
N LEU A 9 -61.61 11.70 8.39
CA LEU A 9 -61.10 10.47 7.79
C LEU A 9 -59.91 9.90 8.60
N LEU A 10 -60.16 8.83 9.35
CA LEU A 10 -59.14 8.04 10.06
C LEU A 10 -58.34 7.15 9.07
N LEU A 11 -57.43 7.75 8.30
CA LEU A 11 -56.40 7.00 7.57
C LEU A 11 -55.39 6.42 8.57
N THR A 12 -55.58 5.16 8.95
CA THR A 12 -54.62 4.36 9.71
C THR A 12 -53.49 3.87 8.78
N GLY A 13 -52.57 4.78 8.46
CA GLY A 13 -51.41 4.50 7.62
C GLY A 13 -50.48 3.45 8.23
N TYR A 14 -50.59 2.20 7.76
CA TYR A 14 -49.69 1.10 8.12
C TYR A 14 -48.29 1.33 7.52
N LEU A 15 -47.48 2.17 8.17
CA LEU A 15 -46.05 2.28 7.90
C LEU A 15 -45.33 1.01 8.40
N GLY A 16 -45.24 0.02 7.51
CA GLY A 16 -44.54 -1.23 7.76
C GLY A 16 -43.04 -1.02 7.90
N LEU A 17 -42.57 -0.87 9.15
CA LEU A 17 -41.14 -0.81 9.49
C LEU A 17 -40.43 -2.10 9.06
N THR A 18 -39.75 -2.04 7.91
CA THR A 18 -38.90 -3.09 7.36
C THR A 18 -37.59 -3.21 8.14
N ALA A 19 -37.68 -3.77 9.35
CA ALA A 19 -36.51 -4.05 10.18
C ALA A 19 -35.53 -4.98 9.43
N GLN A 20 -34.41 -4.42 8.95
CA GLN A 20 -33.31 -5.19 8.38
C GLN A 20 -32.87 -6.27 9.37
N LYS A 21 -32.76 -7.51 8.90
CA LYS A 21 -32.05 -8.54 9.66
C LYS A 21 -30.59 -8.11 9.77
N LYS A 22 -30.06 -8.02 11.01
CA LYS A 22 -28.60 -8.09 11.20
C LYS A 22 -28.10 -9.37 10.53
N PRO A 23 -26.99 -9.32 9.76
CA PRO A 23 -26.47 -10.49 9.08
C PRO A 23 -25.99 -11.54 10.09
N VAL A 24 -26.10 -12.82 9.72
CA VAL A 24 -25.60 -13.92 10.55
C VAL A 24 -24.10 -14.06 10.30
N ILE A 25 -23.30 -13.61 11.27
CA ILE A 25 -21.85 -13.72 11.29
C ILE A 25 -21.48 -15.21 11.52
N ALA A 26 -20.66 -15.79 10.63
CA ALA A 26 -20.25 -17.18 10.74
C ALA A 26 -19.34 -17.44 11.97
N PRO A 27 -19.25 -18.66 12.53
CA PRO A 27 -18.51 -18.91 13.77
C PRO A 27 -17.01 -18.55 13.72
N ASN A 28 -16.34 -18.81 12.59
CA ASN A 28 -14.93 -18.43 12.42
C ASN A 28 -14.77 -16.90 12.31
N LYS A 29 -15.72 -16.17 11.71
CA LYS A 29 -15.80 -14.70 11.80
C LYS A 29 -15.88 -14.32 13.26
N GLN A 30 -16.91 -14.79 13.97
CA GLN A 30 -17.15 -14.41 15.36
C GLN A 30 -15.92 -14.65 16.27
N ALA A 31 -15.15 -15.71 16.02
CA ALA A 31 -13.92 -15.99 16.76
C ALA A 31 -12.80 -14.97 16.51
N VAL A 32 -12.57 -14.51 15.27
CA VAL A 32 -11.56 -13.46 14.97
C VAL A 32 -11.93 -12.13 15.61
N LEU A 33 -13.20 -11.70 15.56
CA LEU A 33 -13.61 -10.45 16.22
C LEU A 33 -13.25 -10.49 17.71
N SER A 34 -13.49 -11.63 18.36
CA SER A 34 -13.25 -11.81 19.80
C SER A 34 -11.77 -12.00 20.15
N SER A 35 -10.98 -12.61 19.27
CA SER A 35 -9.51 -12.62 19.38
C SER A 35 -8.96 -11.19 19.40
N ILE A 36 -9.40 -10.37 18.44
CA ILE A 36 -8.92 -9.00 18.25
C ILE A 36 -9.36 -8.09 19.40
N GLN A 37 -10.59 -8.24 19.90
CA GLN A 37 -11.05 -7.61 21.14
C GLN A 37 -10.27 -8.04 22.39
N THR A 38 -9.59 -9.19 22.34
CA THR A 38 -8.72 -9.67 23.44
C THR A 38 -7.32 -9.06 23.37
N HIS A 39 -6.80 -8.79 22.16
CA HIS A 39 -5.47 -8.20 21.94
C HIS A 39 -5.49 -6.68 21.69
N GLU A 40 -6.67 -6.04 21.67
CA GLU A 40 -6.88 -4.63 21.26
C GLU A 40 -5.94 -3.66 21.98
N LYS A 41 -5.80 -3.79 23.30
CA LYS A 41 -4.98 -2.91 24.14
C LYS A 41 -3.48 -3.08 23.85
N GLU A 42 -3.03 -4.31 23.65
CA GLU A 42 -1.66 -4.67 23.33
C GLU A 42 -1.30 -4.15 21.93
N LEU A 43 -2.20 -4.27 20.96
CA LEU A 43 -2.03 -3.75 19.60
C LEU A 43 -2.04 -2.20 19.54
N VAL A 44 -2.85 -1.53 20.37
CA VAL A 44 -2.76 -0.07 20.56
C VAL A 44 -1.42 0.32 21.16
N THR A 45 -0.97 -0.40 22.19
CA THR A 45 0.34 -0.15 22.84
C THR A 45 1.49 -0.33 21.85
N LEU A 46 1.38 -1.32 20.96
CA LEU A 46 2.35 -1.62 19.90
C LEU A 46 2.42 -0.50 18.84
N SER A 47 1.25 -0.01 18.39
CA SER A 47 1.14 1.19 17.53
C SER A 47 1.73 2.43 18.21
N ASP A 48 1.44 2.62 19.51
CA ASP A 48 1.96 3.75 20.29
C ASP A 48 3.49 3.73 20.43
N GLN A 49 4.08 2.54 20.58
CA GLN A 49 5.52 2.35 20.62
C GLN A 49 6.15 2.71 19.27
N VAL A 50 5.67 2.14 18.16
CA VAL A 50 6.17 2.47 16.80
C VAL A 50 6.00 3.97 16.52
N TRP A 51 4.86 4.56 16.86
CA TRP A 51 4.61 6.01 16.74
C TRP A 51 5.62 6.84 17.52
N SER A 52 5.97 6.42 18.75
CA SER A 52 6.93 7.12 19.60
C SER A 52 8.38 6.98 19.12
N PHE A 53 8.69 5.95 18.33
CA PHE A 53 10.03 5.75 17.77
C PHE A 53 10.24 6.61 16.52
N ALA A 54 9.23 6.70 15.64
CA ALA A 54 9.23 7.52 14.43
C ALA A 54 10.53 7.38 13.61
N GLU A 55 10.99 6.15 13.41
CA GLU A 55 12.25 5.85 12.75
C GLU A 55 12.07 5.84 11.23
N ILE A 56 12.97 6.55 10.53
CA ILE A 56 12.90 6.70 9.06
C ILE A 56 13.43 5.46 8.31
N ALA A 57 13.16 5.42 7.00
CA ALA A 57 13.63 4.42 6.06
C ALA A 57 15.04 3.84 6.37
N MET A 58 15.11 2.51 6.45
CA MET A 58 16.28 1.67 6.75
C MET A 58 16.92 1.89 8.13
N LYS A 59 16.22 2.54 9.07
CA LYS A 59 16.69 2.83 10.45
C LYS A 59 15.69 2.43 11.53
N GLU A 60 14.65 1.67 11.15
CA GLU A 60 13.49 1.26 11.94
C GLU A 60 13.80 0.17 12.99
N HIS A 61 14.97 0.20 13.62
CA HIS A 61 15.47 -0.86 14.47
C HIS A 61 14.61 -1.14 15.70
N LYS A 62 13.97 -0.12 16.30
CA LYS A 62 13.05 -0.30 17.42
C LYS A 62 11.67 -0.71 16.94
N SER A 63 11.18 -0.12 15.84
CA SER A 63 9.88 -0.48 15.26
C SER A 63 9.85 -1.94 14.80
N ALA A 64 10.82 -2.34 13.99
CA ALA A 64 10.99 -3.72 13.56
C ALA A 64 11.15 -4.66 14.76
N LYS A 65 11.96 -4.29 15.76
CA LYS A 65 12.15 -5.10 16.98
C LYS A 65 10.85 -5.29 17.75
N VAL A 66 10.09 -4.23 18.06
CA VAL A 66 8.91 -4.36 18.93
C VAL A 66 7.80 -5.19 18.27
N LEU A 67 7.62 -5.05 16.96
CA LEU A 67 6.68 -5.86 16.17
C LEU A 67 7.12 -7.33 16.13
N SER A 68 8.40 -7.61 15.82
CA SER A 68 8.91 -9.00 15.78
C SER A 68 8.97 -9.67 17.17
N ASP A 69 9.30 -8.93 18.22
CA ASP A 69 9.23 -9.40 19.61
C ASP A 69 7.78 -9.77 20.01
N TYR A 70 6.79 -8.99 19.60
CA TYR A 70 5.37 -9.31 19.85
C TYR A 70 4.92 -10.53 19.04
N ALA A 71 5.36 -10.67 17.79
CA ALA A 71 5.09 -11.86 16.98
C ALA A 71 5.67 -13.15 17.61
N GLU A 72 6.89 -13.10 18.14
CA GLU A 72 7.50 -14.22 18.87
C GLU A 72 6.72 -14.55 20.16
N GLN A 73 6.28 -13.54 20.93
CA GLN A 73 5.43 -13.72 22.12
C GLN A 73 4.08 -14.36 21.77
N GLN A 74 3.50 -14.00 20.63
CA GLN A 74 2.28 -14.61 20.10
C GLN A 74 2.54 -16.00 19.47
N GLY A 75 3.76 -16.54 19.53
CA GLY A 75 4.10 -17.90 19.14
C GLY A 75 4.29 -18.11 17.64
N PHE A 76 4.64 -17.07 16.88
CA PHE A 76 5.09 -17.21 15.50
C PHE A 76 6.54 -17.67 15.42
N ARG A 77 6.90 -18.40 14.35
CA ARG A 77 8.29 -18.63 13.97
C ARG A 77 8.78 -17.38 13.22
N VAL A 78 9.68 -16.63 13.85
CA VAL A 78 10.16 -15.35 13.30
C VAL A 78 11.56 -15.49 12.70
N GLN A 79 11.74 -14.91 11.51
CA GLN A 79 13.02 -14.75 10.83
C GLN A 79 13.30 -13.26 10.67
N ARG A 80 14.39 -12.78 11.26
CA ARG A 80 14.83 -11.37 11.24
C ARG A 80 16.01 -11.16 10.29
N ASN A 81 16.26 -9.92 9.86
CA ASN A 81 17.28 -9.57 8.85
C ASN A 81 17.00 -10.16 7.46
N VAL A 82 15.74 -10.13 7.04
CA VAL A 82 15.28 -10.72 5.77
C VAL A 82 15.79 -9.89 4.58
N ALA A 83 16.16 -10.56 3.48
CA ALA A 83 16.71 -9.93 2.27
C ALA A 83 17.94 -9.02 2.54
N GLU A 84 18.74 -9.38 3.55
CA GLU A 84 19.90 -8.61 4.05
C GLU A 84 19.55 -7.25 4.68
N ILE A 85 18.26 -6.90 4.84
CA ILE A 85 17.81 -5.66 5.48
C ILE A 85 17.64 -5.89 6.98
N PRO A 86 18.41 -5.23 7.88
CA PRO A 86 18.36 -5.49 9.32
C PRO A 86 17.01 -5.19 10.00
N THR A 87 16.15 -4.40 9.36
CA THR A 87 14.82 -4.03 9.86
C THR A 87 13.68 -4.82 9.21
N ALA A 88 13.96 -5.65 8.20
CA ALA A 88 12.95 -6.54 7.61
C ALA A 88 12.86 -7.88 8.36
N PHE A 89 11.63 -8.38 8.52
CA PHE A 89 11.40 -9.68 9.15
C PHE A 89 10.15 -10.40 8.61
N ILE A 90 10.09 -11.71 8.83
CA ILE A 90 8.96 -12.58 8.55
C ILE A 90 8.49 -13.20 9.87
N ALA A 91 7.19 -13.28 10.10
CA ALA A 91 6.60 -14.04 11.20
C ALA A 91 5.57 -15.04 10.66
N GLU A 92 5.84 -16.35 10.79
CA GLU A 92 5.03 -17.41 10.19
C GLU A 92 4.40 -18.36 11.24
N TYR A 93 3.16 -18.79 10.99
CA TYR A 93 2.52 -19.87 11.73
C TYR A 93 1.68 -20.77 10.81
N GLY A 94 1.62 -22.08 11.12
CA GLY A 94 0.87 -23.07 10.35
C GLY A 94 1.78 -23.98 9.53
N PHE A 95 1.18 -24.69 8.56
CA PHE A 95 1.92 -25.52 7.61
C PHE A 95 1.07 -25.84 6.36
N GLY A 96 1.74 -26.02 5.23
CA GLY A 96 1.10 -26.33 3.95
C GLY A 96 0.36 -25.15 3.34
N LYS A 97 -0.41 -25.41 2.27
CA LYS A 97 -1.14 -24.40 1.50
C LYS A 97 -2.62 -24.25 1.97
N PRO A 98 -3.25 -23.08 1.78
CA PRO A 98 -2.65 -21.87 1.21
C PRO A 98 -1.64 -21.22 2.17
N ILE A 99 -0.63 -20.54 1.61
CA ILE A 99 0.25 -19.62 2.33
C ILE A 99 -0.28 -18.21 2.06
N ILE A 100 -0.80 -17.57 3.11
CA ILE A 100 -1.39 -16.24 3.05
C ILE A 100 -0.39 -15.23 3.65
N GLY A 101 0.00 -14.26 2.84
CA GLY A 101 0.82 -13.12 3.27
C GLY A 101 -0.04 -11.98 3.82
N ILE A 102 0.48 -11.25 4.81
CA ILE A 102 -0.03 -9.94 5.22
C ILE A 102 1.15 -8.98 5.38
N LEU A 103 1.14 -7.86 4.66
CA LEU A 103 2.19 -6.83 4.72
C LEU A 103 2.00 -5.91 5.94
N GLY A 104 3.07 -5.33 6.45
CA GLY A 104 3.03 -4.41 7.59
C GLY A 104 4.22 -3.46 7.65
N GLU A 105 3.99 -2.20 7.31
CA GLU A 105 4.96 -1.11 7.33
C GLU A 105 5.08 -0.44 8.70
N PHE A 106 6.17 0.29 8.93
CA PHE A 106 6.45 0.93 10.23
C PHE A 106 7.56 1.99 10.18
N ASP A 107 7.92 2.48 9.00
CA ASP A 107 8.83 3.59 8.79
C ASP A 107 8.11 4.95 8.92
N ALA A 108 8.89 6.02 9.08
CA ALA A 108 8.41 7.37 9.30
C ALA A 108 9.07 8.39 8.36
N LEU A 109 8.41 9.55 8.21
CA LEU A 109 8.85 10.62 7.33
C LEU A 109 9.71 11.66 8.05
N PRO A 110 10.78 12.18 7.40
CA PRO A 110 11.65 13.19 8.00
C PRO A 110 10.95 14.54 8.23
N GLY A 111 11.31 15.23 9.31
CA GLY A 111 10.84 16.59 9.60
C GLY A 111 9.38 16.73 10.08
N LEU A 112 8.63 15.63 10.19
CA LEU A 112 7.21 15.64 10.53
C LEU A 112 6.86 15.44 12.01
N SER A 113 7.83 15.46 12.94
CA SER A 113 7.54 15.29 14.37
C SER A 113 6.46 16.27 14.88
N GLN A 114 5.48 15.74 15.62
CA GLN A 114 4.25 16.45 16.02
C GLN A 114 3.72 15.85 17.33
N LYS A 115 3.17 16.70 18.21
CA LYS A 115 2.49 16.25 19.45
C LYS A 115 1.08 15.73 19.18
N ALA A 116 0.54 14.97 20.13
CA ALA A 116 -0.80 14.38 20.11
C ALA A 116 -1.94 15.43 20.31
N GLN A 117 -2.01 16.44 19.45
CA GLN A 117 -2.91 17.59 19.56
C GLN A 117 -3.27 18.19 18.19
N THR A 118 -4.30 19.04 18.16
CA THR A 118 -4.89 19.63 16.94
C THR A 118 -4.15 20.86 16.40
N SER A 119 -3.12 21.36 17.08
CA SER A 119 -2.30 22.49 16.63
C SER A 119 -0.90 22.02 16.25
N LYS A 120 -0.29 22.66 15.22
CA LYS A 120 1.07 22.36 14.78
C LYS A 120 2.07 22.72 15.88
N ASP A 121 2.68 21.71 16.47
CA ASP A 121 3.59 21.85 17.61
C ASP A 121 4.49 20.59 17.67
N PRO A 122 5.75 20.67 17.20
CA PRO A 122 6.61 19.50 17.09
C PRO A 122 6.95 18.94 18.47
N LEU A 123 6.97 17.61 18.59
CA LEU A 123 7.46 16.96 19.80
C LEU A 123 8.99 17.15 19.92
N ASN A 124 9.71 16.95 18.81
CA ASN A 124 11.12 17.30 18.67
C ASN A 124 11.31 18.05 17.32
N ALA A 125 11.75 19.31 17.36
CA ALA A 125 11.84 20.13 16.16
C ALA A 125 12.78 19.52 15.09
N GLY A 126 12.28 19.34 13.87
CA GLY A 126 13.02 18.74 12.75
C GLY A 126 13.16 17.21 12.77
N ALA A 127 12.74 16.54 13.85
CA ALA A 127 12.70 15.08 13.89
C ALA A 127 11.58 14.51 13.00
N ALA A 128 11.60 13.20 12.80
CA ALA A 128 10.63 12.47 11.99
C ALA A 128 9.27 12.26 12.68
N GLY A 129 8.27 11.81 11.90
CA GLY A 129 6.93 11.47 12.36
C GLY A 129 6.16 10.63 11.33
N HIS A 130 5.17 9.85 11.78
CA HIS A 130 4.37 8.98 10.90
C HIS A 130 3.32 9.76 10.08
N GLY A 131 3.77 10.55 9.10
CA GLY A 131 2.92 11.36 8.22
C GLY A 131 2.07 10.56 7.23
N CYS A 132 2.23 9.23 7.20
CA CYS A 132 1.41 8.29 6.45
C CYS A 132 0.75 7.22 7.34
N GLY A 133 0.96 7.27 8.67
CA GLY A 133 0.28 6.39 9.63
C GLY A 133 0.82 4.96 9.73
N HIS A 134 2.03 4.66 9.23
CA HIS A 134 2.58 3.30 9.21
C HIS A 134 2.71 2.66 10.61
N ASN A 135 2.79 3.47 11.69
CA ASN A 135 2.69 2.94 13.06
C ASN A 135 1.39 2.16 13.34
N MET A 136 0.30 2.51 12.65
CA MET A 136 -0.97 1.78 12.70
C MET A 136 -0.91 0.57 11.77
N PHE A 137 -0.34 0.72 10.56
CA PHE A 137 -0.23 -0.32 9.53
C PHE A 137 0.38 -1.60 10.09
N GLY A 138 1.68 -1.60 10.45
CA GLY A 138 2.38 -2.80 10.89
C GLY A 138 1.84 -3.40 12.18
N ALA A 139 1.46 -2.57 13.15
CA ALA A 139 0.87 -3.03 14.40
C ALA A 139 -0.48 -3.74 14.17
N ALA A 140 -1.35 -3.17 13.33
CA ALA A 140 -2.63 -3.78 13.01
C ALA A 140 -2.46 -5.05 12.17
N SER A 141 -1.70 -5.00 11.06
CA SER A 141 -1.47 -6.16 10.19
C SER A 141 -0.89 -7.38 10.92
N LEU A 142 -0.11 -7.17 11.98
CA LEU A 142 0.35 -8.26 12.84
C LEU A 142 -0.80 -8.85 13.69
N GLY A 143 -1.71 -8.01 14.21
CA GLY A 143 -2.96 -8.46 14.85
C GLY A 143 -3.83 -9.33 13.93
N ALA A 144 -3.89 -9.00 12.63
CA ALA A 144 -4.54 -9.84 11.61
C ALA A 144 -4.00 -11.27 11.62
N ALA A 145 -2.66 -11.37 11.53
CA ALA A 145 -1.97 -12.64 11.51
C ALA A 145 -2.22 -13.40 12.81
N VAL A 146 -2.15 -12.75 13.98
CA VAL A 146 -2.42 -13.36 15.30
C VAL A 146 -3.81 -14.03 15.34
N ALA A 147 -4.86 -13.33 14.92
CA ALA A 147 -6.22 -13.88 14.99
C ALA A 147 -6.46 -15.03 14.00
N ILE A 148 -5.86 -14.97 12.79
CA ILE A 148 -5.89 -16.09 11.84
C ILE A 148 -5.07 -17.29 12.38
N LYS A 149 -3.90 -17.02 12.98
CA LYS A 149 -3.04 -18.00 13.64
C LYS A 149 -3.77 -18.72 14.78
N GLU A 150 -4.62 -18.04 15.55
CA GLU A 150 -5.46 -18.68 16.59
C GLU A 150 -6.52 -19.64 16.01
N LEU A 151 -7.08 -19.34 14.83
CA LEU A 151 -7.95 -20.28 14.12
C LEU A 151 -7.19 -21.51 13.58
N ILE A 152 -5.95 -21.34 13.09
CA ILE A 152 -5.10 -22.46 12.67
C ILE A 152 -4.70 -23.31 13.89
N ALA A 153 -4.23 -22.67 14.97
CA ALA A 153 -3.82 -23.33 16.22
C ALA A 153 -4.97 -24.10 16.90
N SER A 154 -6.21 -23.63 16.78
CA SER A 154 -7.41 -24.32 17.26
C SER A 154 -8.01 -25.32 16.25
N GLY A 155 -7.33 -25.59 15.13
CA GLY A 155 -7.75 -26.56 14.11
C GLY A 155 -8.99 -26.17 13.29
N LYS A 156 -9.44 -24.91 13.41
CA LYS A 156 -10.60 -24.36 12.68
C LYS A 156 -10.27 -23.89 11.27
N LEU A 157 -8.99 -23.67 10.98
CA LEU A 157 -8.41 -23.41 9.66
C LEU A 157 -7.18 -24.29 9.43
N LYS A 158 -6.71 -24.34 8.18
CA LYS A 158 -5.51 -25.07 7.73
C LYS A 158 -4.72 -24.18 6.75
N GLY A 159 -3.47 -24.53 6.50
CA GLY A 159 -2.53 -23.73 5.72
C GLY A 159 -1.57 -22.95 6.63
N THR A 160 -1.02 -21.88 6.08
CA THR A 160 0.03 -21.06 6.69
C THR A 160 -0.35 -19.59 6.62
N ILE A 161 -0.19 -18.87 7.73
CA ILE A 161 -0.33 -17.40 7.81
C ILE A 161 1.05 -16.79 8.07
N ARG A 162 1.39 -15.75 7.31
CA ARG A 162 2.70 -15.11 7.35
C ARG A 162 2.56 -13.59 7.34
N PHE A 163 2.99 -12.95 8.43
CA PHE A 163 3.17 -11.51 8.48
C PHE A 163 4.56 -11.14 7.95
N TYR A 164 4.63 -10.09 7.14
CA TYR A 164 5.87 -9.49 6.63
C TYR A 164 6.06 -8.12 7.25
N GLY A 165 7.10 -7.97 8.07
CA GLY A 165 7.56 -6.67 8.53
C GLY A 165 8.40 -6.00 7.46
N THR A 166 7.85 -4.99 6.80
CA THR A 166 8.42 -4.36 5.60
C THR A 166 8.86 -2.92 5.88
N PRO A 167 10.18 -2.64 5.93
CA PRO A 167 10.70 -1.29 6.19
C PRO A 167 10.70 -0.41 4.93
N ALA A 168 11.02 0.88 5.11
CA ALA A 168 11.48 1.80 4.07
C ALA A 168 10.59 1.90 2.80
N GLU A 169 9.28 2.03 2.95
CA GLU A 169 8.36 2.25 1.82
C GLU A 169 8.57 3.63 1.20
N GLU A 170 8.64 4.67 2.05
CA GLU A 170 8.53 6.10 1.72
C GLU A 170 9.70 6.72 0.93
N ASP A 171 10.76 5.96 0.64
CA ASP A 171 12.01 6.46 0.05
C ASP A 171 12.69 5.41 -0.85
N LEU A 172 12.93 4.21 -0.29
CA LEU A 172 13.79 3.20 -0.91
C LEU A 172 13.06 1.95 -1.40
N GLY A 173 11.78 1.76 -1.08
CA GLY A 173 11.00 0.58 -1.47
C GLY A 173 11.55 -0.73 -0.89
N GLY A 174 11.54 -0.89 0.44
CA GLY A 174 12.07 -2.09 1.09
C GLY A 174 11.47 -3.42 0.58
N LYS A 175 10.22 -3.43 0.10
CA LYS A 175 9.59 -4.60 -0.52
C LYS A 175 10.20 -4.95 -1.86
N VAL A 176 10.74 -4.00 -2.63
CA VAL A 176 11.47 -4.27 -3.90
C VAL A 176 12.68 -5.17 -3.65
N TYR A 177 13.43 -4.91 -2.57
CA TYR A 177 14.58 -5.72 -2.18
C TYR A 177 14.15 -7.11 -1.68
N MET A 178 13.05 -7.21 -0.93
CA MET A 178 12.48 -8.49 -0.48
C MET A 178 11.95 -9.32 -1.67
N ALA A 179 11.25 -8.68 -2.61
CA ALA A 179 10.81 -9.26 -3.87
C ALA A 179 11.98 -9.79 -4.71
N ARG A 180 13.04 -8.99 -4.87
CA ARG A 180 14.29 -9.41 -5.53
C ARG A 180 14.97 -10.59 -4.85
N ALA A 181 14.85 -10.72 -3.53
CA ALA A 181 15.34 -11.86 -2.75
C ALA A 181 14.38 -13.07 -2.75
N GLY A 182 13.27 -13.02 -3.48
CA GLY A 182 12.30 -14.10 -3.64
C GLY A 182 11.37 -14.33 -2.43
N VAL A 183 11.28 -13.37 -1.51
CA VAL A 183 10.61 -13.48 -0.19
C VAL A 183 9.09 -13.72 -0.28
N PHE A 184 8.48 -13.40 -1.42
CA PHE A 184 7.04 -13.55 -1.67
C PHE A 184 6.69 -14.73 -2.61
N ASN A 185 7.68 -15.45 -3.15
CA ASN A 185 7.51 -16.36 -4.29
C ASN A 185 6.72 -17.64 -4.01
N ASP A 186 6.47 -18.00 -2.75
CA ASP A 186 5.73 -19.20 -2.33
C ASP A 186 4.29 -18.92 -1.88
N LEU A 187 3.91 -17.64 -1.75
CA LEU A 187 2.57 -17.19 -1.38
C LEU A 187 1.52 -17.64 -2.40
N ASP A 188 0.33 -17.98 -1.92
CA ASP A 188 -0.85 -18.18 -2.76
C ASP A 188 -1.66 -16.88 -2.91
N ILE A 189 -1.57 -15.99 -1.91
CA ILE A 189 -2.15 -14.65 -1.92
C ILE A 189 -1.43 -13.75 -0.90
N CYS A 190 -1.43 -12.44 -1.14
CA CYS A 190 -1.01 -11.41 -0.19
C CYS A 190 -2.17 -10.45 0.13
N LEU A 191 -2.07 -9.75 1.26
CA LEU A 191 -3.02 -8.71 1.68
C LEU A 191 -2.29 -7.53 2.34
N ASP A 192 -2.76 -6.32 2.11
CA ASP A 192 -2.22 -5.09 2.68
C ASP A 192 -3.34 -4.10 3.07
N TRP A 193 -3.03 -3.11 3.92
CA TRP A 193 -3.98 -2.01 4.14
C TRP A 193 -3.26 -0.68 4.37
N HIS A 194 -3.75 0.36 3.69
CA HIS A 194 -3.18 1.69 3.82
C HIS A 194 -4.11 2.64 4.60
N PRO A 195 -3.58 3.38 5.59
CA PRO A 195 -4.23 4.54 6.20
C PRO A 195 -4.82 5.50 5.15
N SER A 196 -6.05 5.96 5.33
CA SER A 196 -6.77 6.76 4.34
C SER A 196 -7.73 7.74 5.00
N TYR A 197 -8.48 8.48 4.20
CA TYR A 197 -9.63 9.26 4.65
C TYR A 197 -10.98 8.67 4.17
N GLU A 198 -10.98 7.49 3.56
CA GLU A 198 -12.16 6.71 3.16
C GLU A 198 -12.01 5.22 3.53
N ASN A 199 -13.13 4.54 3.78
CA ASN A 199 -13.19 3.07 3.85
C ASN A 199 -13.54 2.48 2.49
N LEU A 200 -12.58 1.94 1.73
CA LEU A 200 -12.85 1.28 0.45
C LEU A 200 -11.98 0.04 0.21
N ALA A 201 -12.53 -0.94 -0.51
CA ALA A 201 -11.74 -2.01 -1.11
C ALA A 201 -11.10 -1.46 -2.38
N ASN A 202 -9.77 -1.49 -2.50
CA ASN A 202 -9.12 -0.79 -3.59
C ASN A 202 -9.45 -1.42 -4.95
N MET A 203 -9.82 -0.57 -5.90
CA MET A 203 -10.13 -0.91 -7.29
C MET A 203 -9.26 -0.12 -8.29
N GLN A 204 -8.28 0.65 -7.81
CA GLN A 204 -7.39 1.48 -8.62
C GLN A 204 -5.92 1.05 -8.49
N SER A 205 -5.17 1.24 -9.56
CA SER A 205 -3.71 1.04 -9.57
C SER A 205 -3.00 2.23 -8.91
N SER A 206 -1.84 1.96 -8.30
CA SER A 206 -0.82 2.98 -7.99
C SER A 206 -0.12 3.48 -9.27
N GLN A 207 0.81 4.41 -9.12
CA GLN A 207 1.68 4.89 -10.20
C GLN A 207 3.04 4.18 -10.18
N ALA A 208 3.46 3.62 -11.31
CA ALA A 208 4.84 3.17 -11.50
C ALA A 208 5.80 4.37 -11.57
N VAL A 209 7.01 4.25 -11.02
CA VAL A 209 8.03 5.30 -11.02
C VAL A 209 9.42 4.72 -11.22
N VAL A 210 10.33 5.51 -11.80
CA VAL A 210 11.77 5.23 -11.78
C VAL A 210 12.54 6.51 -11.49
N ASP A 211 13.58 6.38 -10.66
CA ASP A 211 14.43 7.45 -10.17
C ASP A 211 15.88 7.22 -10.62
N TYR A 212 16.45 8.21 -11.31
CA TYR A 212 17.89 8.24 -11.62
C TYR A 212 18.58 9.50 -11.06
N THR A 213 19.83 9.35 -10.66
CA THR A 213 20.80 10.45 -10.60
C THR A 213 21.73 10.36 -11.80
N VAL A 214 21.58 11.31 -12.72
CA VAL A 214 22.41 11.46 -13.93
C VAL A 214 23.53 12.43 -13.59
N SER A 215 24.78 11.94 -13.60
CA SER A 215 25.96 12.71 -13.24
C SER A 215 26.84 12.94 -14.46
N PHE A 216 27.28 14.18 -14.67
CA PHE A 216 28.17 14.56 -15.77
C PHE A 216 29.58 14.86 -15.23
N LYS A 217 30.60 14.40 -15.94
CA LYS A 217 32.02 14.56 -15.56
C LYS A 217 32.83 15.14 -16.72
N GLY A 218 33.22 16.40 -16.54
CA GLY A 218 33.97 17.22 -17.49
C GLY A 218 35.40 17.51 -17.02
N LYS A 219 35.84 18.76 -17.18
CA LYS A 219 37.19 19.22 -16.83
C LYS A 219 37.19 20.71 -16.51
N SER A 220 37.72 21.08 -15.34
CA SER A 220 37.79 22.47 -14.90
C SER A 220 38.86 23.26 -15.64
N ALA A 221 38.55 24.53 -15.91
CA ALA A 221 39.47 25.56 -16.39
C ALA A 221 38.96 26.95 -15.96
N HIS A 222 39.80 27.98 -16.05
CA HIS A 222 39.42 29.35 -15.69
C HIS A 222 38.51 29.95 -16.77
N ALA A 223 37.24 30.22 -16.44
CA ALA A 223 36.19 30.51 -17.42
C ALA A 223 36.53 31.69 -18.37
N ALA A 224 37.13 32.77 -17.84
CA ALA A 224 37.50 33.93 -18.66
C ALA A 224 38.89 33.87 -19.33
N ALA A 225 39.75 32.90 -18.99
CA ALA A 225 41.18 32.96 -19.32
C ALA A 225 41.75 31.71 -20.01
N ASP A 226 41.13 30.53 -19.84
CA ASP A 226 41.53 29.28 -20.50
C ASP A 226 40.31 28.41 -20.90
N PRO A 227 39.17 28.97 -21.36
CA PRO A 227 37.92 28.21 -21.52
C PRO A 227 38.00 27.05 -22.51
N TRP A 228 38.78 27.19 -23.59
CA TRP A 228 39.01 26.17 -24.62
C TRP A 228 39.66 24.89 -24.08
N ASN A 229 40.29 24.93 -22.91
CA ASN A 229 40.87 23.77 -22.24
C ASN A 229 39.91 23.12 -21.23
N GLY A 230 38.78 23.75 -20.91
CA GLY A 230 37.75 23.19 -20.05
C GLY A 230 36.76 22.30 -20.80
N LYS A 231 35.93 21.58 -20.05
CA LYS A 231 34.74 20.87 -20.54
C LYS A 231 33.66 20.97 -19.47
N SER A 232 32.57 21.67 -19.75
CA SER A 232 31.55 21.96 -18.76
C SER A 232 30.60 20.77 -18.55
N ALA A 233 30.61 20.22 -17.33
CA ALA A 233 29.60 19.26 -16.90
C ALA A 233 28.22 19.92 -16.70
N LEU A 234 28.20 21.22 -16.36
CA LEU A 234 26.95 21.98 -16.21
C LEU A 234 26.22 22.12 -17.55
N ASP A 235 26.94 22.44 -18.63
CA ASP A 235 26.34 22.56 -19.97
C ASP A 235 25.67 21.24 -20.39
N ALA A 236 26.27 20.09 -20.05
CA ALA A 236 25.67 18.78 -20.27
C ALA A 236 24.41 18.55 -19.42
N ALA A 237 24.41 19.00 -18.16
CA ALA A 237 23.24 18.92 -17.27
C ALA A 237 22.09 19.84 -17.73
N GLU A 238 22.39 21.01 -18.29
CA GLU A 238 21.42 21.91 -18.91
C GLU A 238 20.87 21.33 -20.22
N LEU A 239 21.74 20.86 -21.13
CA LEU A 239 21.35 20.22 -22.40
C LEU A 239 20.48 18.97 -22.16
N PHE A 240 20.80 18.18 -21.13
CA PHE A 240 19.97 17.06 -20.67
C PHE A 240 18.59 17.55 -20.22
N SER A 241 18.54 18.55 -19.35
CA SER A 241 17.29 19.13 -18.84
C SER A 241 16.42 19.73 -19.94
N ILE A 242 17.02 20.40 -20.93
CA ILE A 242 16.35 20.93 -22.13
C ILE A 242 15.77 19.78 -22.97
N GLY A 243 16.56 18.74 -23.25
CA GLY A 243 16.09 17.55 -23.97
C GLY A 243 14.93 16.83 -23.24
N MET A 244 15.00 16.73 -21.91
CA MET A 244 13.93 16.17 -21.08
C MET A 244 12.67 17.05 -21.02
N ASN A 245 12.77 18.35 -21.31
CA ASN A 245 11.62 19.23 -21.46
C ASN A 245 10.99 19.15 -22.85
N PHE A 246 11.78 19.11 -23.94
CA PHE A 246 11.22 18.84 -25.28
C PHE A 246 10.61 17.43 -25.40
N LEU A 247 11.12 16.45 -24.66
CA LEU A 247 10.51 15.12 -24.53
C LEU A 247 9.03 15.17 -24.10
N ARG A 248 8.61 16.21 -23.35
CA ARG A 248 7.23 16.34 -22.82
C ARG A 248 6.16 16.49 -23.92
N GLU A 249 6.52 16.97 -25.10
CA GLU A 249 5.62 17.04 -26.27
C GLU A 249 5.35 15.64 -26.88
N HIS A 250 6.18 14.65 -26.54
CA HIS A 250 6.26 13.37 -27.23
C HIS A 250 6.07 12.16 -26.28
N ILE A 251 5.31 12.34 -25.19
CA ILE A 251 4.94 11.33 -24.19
C ILE A 251 3.42 11.36 -23.94
N LYS A 252 2.88 10.34 -23.28
CA LYS A 252 1.44 10.30 -22.96
C LYS A 252 1.06 11.39 -21.94
N PRO A 253 -0.18 11.91 -21.96
CA PRO A 253 -0.71 12.81 -20.93
C PRO A 253 -0.75 12.24 -19.50
N SER A 254 -0.56 10.93 -19.32
CA SER A 254 -0.41 10.25 -18.03
C SER A 254 1.02 10.39 -17.44
N VAL A 255 2.05 10.42 -18.29
CA VAL A 255 3.45 10.45 -17.86
C VAL A 255 3.80 11.77 -17.18
N ARG A 256 4.54 11.72 -16.07
CA ARG A 256 5.14 12.86 -15.41
C ARG A 256 6.65 12.72 -15.37
N ILE A 257 7.35 13.86 -15.47
CA ILE A 257 8.80 13.97 -15.38
C ILE A 257 9.13 15.14 -14.45
N HIS A 258 9.89 14.89 -13.40
CA HIS A 258 10.29 15.87 -12.40
C HIS A 258 11.80 15.76 -12.19
N TYR A 259 12.51 16.89 -12.04
CA TYR A 259 13.95 16.85 -11.80
C TYR A 259 14.45 18.06 -11.00
N VAL A 260 15.60 17.90 -10.35
CA VAL A 260 16.35 18.97 -9.68
C VAL A 260 17.85 18.80 -9.93
N TYR A 261 18.60 19.90 -9.99
CA TYR A 261 20.06 19.84 -9.94
C TYR A 261 20.51 19.51 -8.50
N LYS A 262 21.30 18.45 -8.34
CA LYS A 262 21.97 18.07 -7.08
C LYS A 262 23.36 18.69 -6.97
N ASP A 263 23.97 19.00 -8.12
CA ASP A 263 25.25 19.67 -8.26
C ASP A 263 25.24 20.46 -9.58
N GLY A 264 25.80 21.66 -9.58
CA GLY A 264 25.91 22.56 -10.73
C GLY A 264 27.22 23.36 -10.75
N GLY A 265 28.24 22.92 -10.01
CA GLY A 265 29.47 23.68 -9.81
C GLY A 265 29.39 24.73 -8.70
N ASN A 266 30.56 25.27 -8.33
CA ASN A 266 30.74 26.01 -7.07
C ASN A 266 30.85 27.54 -7.24
N ILE A 267 31.52 28.03 -8.29
CA ILE A 267 31.78 29.46 -8.52
C ILE A 267 31.79 29.81 -10.02
N PRO A 268 31.18 30.93 -10.48
CA PRO A 268 31.01 31.22 -11.91
C PRO A 268 32.31 31.42 -12.73
N ASN A 269 33.45 31.66 -12.08
CA ASN A 269 34.73 31.89 -12.78
C ASN A 269 35.51 30.59 -13.06
N VAL A 270 34.97 29.42 -12.69
CA VAL A 270 35.57 28.09 -12.96
C VAL A 270 34.55 27.26 -13.72
N ILE A 271 34.96 26.71 -14.86
CA ILE A 271 34.13 25.77 -15.64
C ILE A 271 33.86 24.52 -14.78
N PRO A 272 32.60 24.12 -14.52
CA PRO A 272 32.32 22.96 -13.66
C PRO A 272 32.80 21.65 -14.29
N ASP A 273 33.66 20.91 -13.60
CA ASP A 273 34.02 19.52 -13.94
C ASP A 273 33.00 18.49 -13.47
N LYS A 274 32.07 18.87 -12.59
CA LYS A 274 30.98 18.03 -12.12
C LYS A 274 29.67 18.80 -12.09
N ALA A 275 28.61 18.12 -12.51
CA ALA A 275 27.22 18.51 -12.31
C ALA A 275 26.36 17.24 -12.23
N SER A 276 25.18 17.31 -11.63
CA SER A 276 24.28 16.15 -11.56
C SER A 276 22.81 16.55 -11.42
N VAL A 277 21.94 15.78 -12.08
CA VAL A 277 20.48 15.96 -12.08
C VAL A 277 19.84 14.71 -11.48
N TRP A 278 19.03 14.91 -10.44
CA TRP A 278 18.15 13.89 -9.89
C TRP A 278 16.81 13.99 -10.62
N ILE A 279 16.34 12.88 -11.22
CA ILE A 279 15.19 12.87 -12.13
C ILE A 279 14.28 11.66 -11.87
N TRP A 280 12.99 11.95 -11.69
CA TRP A 280 11.92 10.99 -11.55
C TRP A 280 11.06 10.96 -12.82
N ILE A 281 10.75 9.75 -13.30
CA ILE A 281 9.80 9.50 -14.39
C ILE A 281 8.69 8.61 -13.83
N ARG A 282 7.43 9.05 -13.93
CA ARG A 282 6.25 8.37 -13.39
C ARG A 282 5.20 8.20 -14.48
N ASP A 283 4.48 7.07 -14.48
CA ASP A 283 3.29 6.85 -15.34
C ASP A 283 2.30 5.94 -14.60
N SER A 284 1.08 5.81 -15.11
CA SER A 284 0.09 4.84 -14.64
C SER A 284 0.55 3.37 -14.80
N LYS A 285 1.59 3.12 -15.62
CA LYS A 285 2.09 1.78 -15.95
C LYS A 285 3.61 1.75 -16.16
N ARG A 286 4.33 0.76 -15.62
CA ARG A 286 5.80 0.61 -15.78
C ARG A 286 6.20 0.48 -17.24
N SER A 287 5.35 -0.10 -18.08
CA SER A 287 5.54 -0.17 -19.53
C SER A 287 5.66 1.22 -20.19
N GLY A 288 4.91 2.22 -19.71
CA GLY A 288 5.02 3.60 -20.18
C GLY A 288 6.23 4.34 -19.59
N VAL A 289 6.53 4.12 -18.31
CA VAL A 289 7.78 4.59 -17.68
C VAL A 289 8.99 4.12 -18.49
N SER A 290 9.05 2.83 -18.87
CA SER A 290 10.18 2.22 -19.58
C SER A 290 10.48 2.89 -20.93
N VAL A 291 9.45 3.26 -21.70
CA VAL A 291 9.60 3.96 -22.99
C VAL A 291 10.24 5.34 -22.81
N VAL A 292 9.94 6.02 -21.71
CA VAL A 292 10.44 7.37 -21.41
C VAL A 292 11.80 7.32 -20.73
N GLU A 293 12.03 6.28 -19.91
CA GLU A 293 13.32 5.94 -19.28
C GLU A 293 14.41 5.66 -20.33
N GLU A 294 14.12 4.86 -21.36
CA GLU A 294 15.10 4.62 -22.44
C GLU A 294 15.38 5.88 -23.25
N ARG A 295 14.37 6.74 -23.51
CA ARG A 295 14.60 8.03 -24.16
C ARG A 295 15.41 8.98 -23.29
N MET A 296 15.21 8.99 -21.98
CA MET A 296 16.04 9.73 -21.01
C MET A 296 17.51 9.28 -21.09
N LYS A 297 17.78 7.96 -21.10
CA LYS A 297 19.14 7.40 -21.23
C LYS A 297 19.82 7.80 -22.54
N GLN A 298 19.09 7.96 -23.65
CA GLN A 298 19.65 8.48 -24.90
C GLN A 298 19.88 10.00 -24.87
N ILE A 299 18.97 10.77 -24.25
CA ILE A 299 19.12 12.24 -24.08
C ILE A 299 20.33 12.56 -23.20
N ALA A 300 20.56 11.81 -22.12
CA ALA A 300 21.75 11.93 -21.27
C ALA A 300 23.05 11.72 -22.05
N LYS A 301 23.12 10.66 -22.87
CA LYS A 301 24.26 10.38 -23.76
C LYS A 301 24.45 11.46 -24.82
N GLY A 302 23.37 11.97 -25.41
CA GLY A 302 23.39 13.06 -26.38
C GLY A 302 23.90 14.38 -25.79
N ALA A 303 23.44 14.73 -24.59
CA ALA A 303 23.89 15.92 -23.87
C ALA A 303 25.38 15.83 -23.49
N ALA A 304 25.82 14.66 -23.01
CA ALA A 304 27.23 14.40 -22.74
C ALA A 304 28.10 14.51 -24.00
N MET A 305 27.63 13.96 -25.12
CA MET A 305 28.30 14.06 -26.43
C MET A 305 28.42 15.51 -26.92
N MET A 306 27.36 16.32 -26.79
CA MET A 306 27.37 17.73 -27.22
C MET A 306 28.34 18.59 -26.41
N ALA A 307 28.44 18.38 -25.09
CA ALA A 307 29.42 19.06 -24.23
C ALA A 307 30.81 18.39 -24.22
N GLY A 308 30.97 17.24 -24.88
CA GLY A 308 32.20 16.46 -24.92
C GLY A 308 32.63 15.83 -23.59
N VAL A 309 31.69 15.62 -22.66
CA VAL A 309 31.93 15.10 -21.28
C VAL A 309 31.57 13.62 -21.14
N GLU A 310 31.94 13.02 -20.01
CA GLU A 310 31.45 11.71 -19.58
C GLU A 310 30.07 11.84 -18.88
N VAL A 311 29.27 10.77 -18.90
CA VAL A 311 28.02 10.67 -18.15
C VAL A 311 27.89 9.32 -17.45
N ASP A 312 27.45 9.36 -16.20
CA ASP A 312 27.04 8.23 -15.37
C ASP A 312 25.54 8.35 -15.05
N MET A 313 24.87 7.21 -14.85
CA MET A 313 23.41 7.13 -14.64
C MET A 313 23.10 6.10 -13.55
N HIS A 314 23.09 6.56 -12.31
CA HIS A 314 22.78 5.73 -11.15
C HIS A 314 21.26 5.58 -10.99
N LEU A 315 20.75 4.35 -11.08
CA LEU A 315 19.38 4.01 -10.71
C LEU A 315 19.26 4.02 -9.18
N ASN A 316 18.44 4.91 -8.63
CA ASN A 316 18.26 5.04 -7.18
C ASN A 316 17.16 4.11 -6.65
N ASN A 317 15.99 4.15 -7.29
CA ASN A 317 14.81 3.35 -6.96
C ASN A 317 13.93 3.19 -8.22
N GLY A 318 13.05 2.21 -8.23
CA GLY A 318 12.00 2.08 -9.23
C GLY A 318 10.91 1.12 -8.76
N LEU A 319 9.65 1.55 -8.84
CA LEU A 319 8.47 0.84 -8.35
C LEU A 319 7.53 0.53 -9.52
N TYR A 320 6.83 -0.60 -9.42
CA TYR A 320 5.78 -1.00 -10.34
C TYR A 320 4.41 -0.40 -9.96
N GLU A 321 3.48 -0.43 -10.92
CA GLU A 321 2.08 -0.14 -10.67
C GLU A 321 1.38 -1.30 -9.92
N LEU A 322 0.31 -1.01 -9.16
CA LEU A 322 -0.45 -2.05 -8.45
C LEU A 322 -1.39 -2.80 -9.42
N LEU A 323 -1.21 -4.11 -9.55
CA LEU A 323 -2.12 -4.97 -10.30
C LEU A 323 -3.44 -5.18 -9.54
N VAL A 324 -4.51 -4.54 -10.03
CA VAL A 324 -5.82 -4.55 -9.39
C VAL A 324 -6.47 -5.94 -9.39
N ASN A 325 -6.69 -6.48 -8.20
CA ASN A 325 -7.34 -7.77 -7.97
C ASN A 325 -8.86 -7.60 -7.72
N GLU A 326 -9.64 -7.46 -8.79
CA GLU A 326 -11.10 -7.25 -8.70
C GLU A 326 -11.83 -8.35 -7.88
N THR A 327 -11.38 -9.61 -7.96
CA THR A 327 -11.98 -10.73 -7.19
C THR A 327 -11.68 -10.60 -5.69
N GLY A 328 -10.45 -10.20 -5.35
CA GLY A 328 -10.04 -9.87 -4.00
C GLY A 328 -10.81 -8.68 -3.44
N ALA A 329 -10.86 -7.58 -4.18
CA ALA A 329 -11.59 -6.36 -3.82
C ALA A 329 -13.10 -6.60 -3.64
N LYS A 330 -13.75 -7.39 -4.50
CA LYS A 330 -15.15 -7.82 -4.33
C LYS A 330 -15.37 -8.62 -3.05
N THR A 331 -14.45 -9.54 -2.75
CA THR A 331 -14.50 -10.33 -1.51
C THR A 331 -14.32 -9.42 -0.30
N LEU A 332 -13.36 -8.50 -0.34
CA LEU A 332 -13.12 -7.51 0.71
C LEU A 332 -14.34 -6.62 0.93
N HIS A 333 -14.91 -6.01 -0.10
CA HIS A 333 -16.04 -5.08 0.03
C HIS A 333 -17.26 -5.74 0.69
N ALA A 334 -17.68 -6.92 0.24
CA ALA A 334 -18.79 -7.67 0.84
C ALA A 334 -18.53 -8.06 2.31
N ASN A 335 -17.25 -8.11 2.71
CA ASN A 335 -16.82 -8.38 4.07
C ASN A 335 -16.70 -7.10 4.93
N MET A 336 -16.43 -5.94 4.34
CA MET A 336 -16.60 -4.62 4.97
C MET A 336 -18.09 -4.36 5.23
N GLU A 337 -18.95 -4.57 4.23
CA GLU A 337 -20.41 -4.42 4.35
C GLU A 337 -21.01 -5.27 5.48
N LEU A 338 -20.55 -6.53 5.62
CA LEU A 338 -20.99 -7.45 6.67
C LEU A 338 -20.76 -6.89 8.08
N VAL A 339 -19.70 -6.12 8.25
CA VAL A 339 -19.35 -5.48 9.50
C VAL A 339 -20.15 -4.19 9.71
N GLY A 340 -20.21 -3.36 8.67
CA GLY A 340 -20.73 -2.01 8.71
C GLY A 340 -19.65 -0.92 8.89
N PRO A 341 -20.07 0.36 8.82
CA PRO A 341 -19.18 1.52 8.81
C PRO A 341 -18.55 1.82 10.18
N ILE A 342 -17.46 2.59 10.16
CA ILE A 342 -16.88 3.19 11.37
C ILE A 342 -17.84 4.26 11.92
N THR A 343 -17.96 4.34 13.24
CA THR A 343 -18.79 5.34 13.93
C THR A 343 -17.95 6.17 14.87
N TYR A 344 -17.99 7.49 14.72
CA TYR A 344 -17.21 8.44 15.53
C TYR A 344 -18.04 9.10 16.64
N THR A 345 -17.37 9.43 17.73
CA THR A 345 -17.92 10.27 18.81
C THR A 345 -18.01 11.74 18.37
N LYS A 346 -18.71 12.57 19.14
CA LYS A 346 -18.79 14.01 18.83
C LYS A 346 -17.43 14.68 19.00
N GLU A 347 -16.64 14.14 19.91
CA GLU A 347 -15.32 14.58 20.31
C GLU A 347 -14.29 14.30 19.21
N GLU A 348 -14.38 13.14 18.54
CA GLU A 348 -13.59 12.85 17.34
C GLU A 348 -14.02 13.70 16.14
N LEU A 349 -15.33 13.84 15.88
CA LEU A 349 -15.83 14.72 14.82
C LEU A 349 -15.33 16.17 15.02
N ALA A 350 -15.35 16.67 16.26
CA ALA A 350 -14.85 18.00 16.61
C ALA A 350 -13.31 18.13 16.51
N PHE A 351 -12.54 17.09 16.84
CA PHE A 351 -11.08 17.07 16.66
C PHE A 351 -10.72 17.12 15.17
N ALA A 352 -11.37 16.29 14.35
CA ALA A 352 -11.21 16.28 12.90
C ALA A 352 -11.49 17.66 12.29
N ASP A 353 -12.58 18.30 12.75
CA ASP A 353 -12.94 19.66 12.39
C ASP A 353 -11.91 20.70 12.82
N THR A 354 -11.32 20.53 14.01
CA THR A 354 -10.39 21.50 14.58
C THR A 354 -9.03 21.43 13.89
N ILE A 355 -8.52 20.22 13.59
CA ILE A 355 -7.18 20.06 13.01
C ILE A 355 -7.13 20.50 11.53
N MET A 356 -8.18 20.24 10.74
CA MET A 356 -8.26 20.75 9.36
C MET A 356 -8.31 22.28 9.34
N LYS A 357 -9.03 22.91 10.28
CA LYS A 357 -9.05 24.38 10.45
C LYS A 357 -7.68 24.91 10.90
N ALA A 358 -6.98 24.20 11.78
CA ALA A 358 -5.63 24.57 12.23
C ALA A 358 -4.55 24.39 11.14
N TYR A 359 -4.78 23.52 10.15
CA TYR A 359 -3.99 23.45 8.91
C TYR A 359 -4.27 24.62 7.95
N GLY A 360 -5.42 25.28 8.07
CA GLY A 360 -5.91 26.27 7.10
C GLY A 360 -6.66 25.66 5.92
N GLY A 361 -7.08 24.39 6.01
CA GLY A 361 -7.93 23.72 5.03
C GLY A 361 -9.42 23.86 5.34
N GLU A 362 -10.26 23.58 4.35
CA GLU A 362 -11.69 23.31 4.60
C GLU A 362 -11.82 22.00 5.39
N SER A 363 -12.68 22.01 6.42
CA SER A 363 -13.10 20.75 7.05
C SER A 363 -14.34 20.20 6.37
N TYR A 364 -14.28 18.91 6.05
CA TYR A 364 -15.43 18.11 5.64
C TYR A 364 -15.78 17.04 6.70
N GLY A 365 -15.20 17.15 7.90
CA GLY A 365 -15.29 16.14 8.96
C GLY A 365 -14.49 14.87 8.65
N ILE A 366 -14.92 13.76 9.22
CA ILE A 366 -14.35 12.42 9.02
C ILE A 366 -15.49 11.42 8.81
N ASP A 367 -15.36 10.56 7.80
CA ASP A 367 -16.45 9.75 7.27
C ASP A 367 -16.13 8.25 7.31
N GLY A 368 -16.82 7.55 8.21
CA GLY A 368 -16.68 6.10 8.39
C GLY A 368 -17.45 5.24 7.40
N SER A 369 -18.21 5.84 6.46
CA SER A 369 -18.99 5.11 5.46
C SER A 369 -18.10 4.27 4.53
N ILE A 370 -18.54 3.03 4.29
CA ILE A 370 -17.91 2.14 3.31
C ILE A 370 -18.32 2.64 1.93
N LYS A 371 -17.33 2.96 1.09
CA LYS A 371 -17.56 3.39 -0.29
C LYS A 371 -17.90 2.18 -1.16
N PRO A 372 -18.77 2.34 -2.18
CA PRO A 372 -19.01 1.28 -3.16
C PRO A 372 -17.73 0.95 -3.92
N LEU A 373 -17.64 -0.27 -4.45
CA LEU A 373 -16.58 -0.63 -5.40
C LEU A 373 -16.59 0.33 -6.60
N GLU A 374 -15.46 0.98 -6.84
CA GLU A 374 -15.26 1.77 -8.06
C GLU A 374 -15.09 0.87 -9.30
N VAL A 375 -15.29 1.45 -10.48
CA VAL A 375 -14.75 0.89 -11.72
C VAL A 375 -13.26 1.25 -11.81
N THR A 376 -12.41 0.26 -12.09
CA THR A 376 -10.98 0.48 -12.32
C THR A 376 -10.76 1.45 -13.48
N ARG A 377 -10.10 2.57 -13.21
CA ARG A 377 -9.70 3.56 -14.21
C ARG A 377 -8.54 2.99 -15.03
N PRO A 378 -8.50 3.21 -16.36
CA PRO A 378 -7.44 2.64 -17.20
C PRO A 378 -6.08 3.25 -16.86
N ASP A 379 -6.04 4.54 -16.54
CA ASP A 379 -4.86 5.29 -16.12
C ASP A 379 -5.27 6.16 -14.91
N PRO A 380 -5.27 5.58 -13.69
CA PRO A 380 -5.66 6.30 -12.49
C PRO A 380 -4.61 7.35 -12.10
N ASP A 381 -5.05 8.28 -11.27
CA ASP A 381 -4.27 9.25 -10.50
C ASP A 381 -3.95 8.70 -9.11
N GLY A 382 -2.79 9.06 -8.54
CA GLY A 382 -2.42 8.63 -7.19
C GLY A 382 -0.93 8.74 -6.84
N GLY A 383 -0.56 8.11 -5.72
CA GLY A 383 0.81 7.91 -5.28
C GLY A 383 1.51 6.72 -5.97
N SER A 384 2.74 6.45 -5.56
CA SER A 384 3.49 5.22 -5.87
C SER A 384 3.66 4.44 -4.57
N THR A 385 3.72 3.10 -4.64
CA THR A 385 3.99 2.24 -3.48
C THR A 385 4.66 0.94 -3.93
N ASP A 386 5.60 0.42 -3.14
CA ASP A 386 6.32 -0.83 -3.45
C ASP A 386 5.48 -2.11 -3.18
N VAL A 387 4.25 -1.96 -2.67
CA VAL A 387 3.20 -2.99 -2.76
C VAL A 387 2.89 -3.34 -4.23
N GLY A 388 3.12 -2.40 -5.16
CA GLY A 388 3.05 -2.66 -6.60
C GLY A 388 3.95 -3.82 -7.04
N ASP A 389 5.21 -3.81 -6.60
CA ASP A 389 6.19 -4.87 -6.89
C ASP A 389 5.80 -6.24 -6.30
N VAL A 390 5.10 -6.25 -5.15
CA VAL A 390 4.53 -7.49 -4.57
C VAL A 390 3.38 -8.01 -5.45
N SER A 391 2.50 -7.12 -5.92
CA SER A 391 1.34 -7.48 -6.76
C SER A 391 1.72 -8.10 -8.12
N PHE A 392 2.96 -7.86 -8.60
CA PHE A 392 3.53 -8.50 -9.79
C PHE A 392 4.06 -9.92 -9.56
N ILE A 393 4.19 -10.36 -8.30
CA ILE A 393 4.63 -11.71 -7.91
C ILE A 393 3.45 -12.58 -7.47
N VAL A 394 2.53 -12.01 -6.70
CA VAL A 394 1.41 -12.71 -6.04
C VAL A 394 0.14 -11.85 -6.13
N PRO A 395 -1.07 -12.44 -6.25
CA PRO A 395 -2.30 -11.66 -6.18
C PRO A 395 -2.41 -10.93 -4.84
N GLU A 396 -2.48 -9.61 -4.88
CA GLU A 396 -2.53 -8.71 -3.72
C GLU A 396 -3.98 -8.28 -3.41
N ILE A 397 -4.27 -7.85 -2.17
CA ILE A 397 -5.57 -7.25 -1.80
C ILE A 397 -5.37 -6.06 -0.86
N THR A 398 -5.44 -4.87 -1.43
CA THR A 398 -5.36 -3.60 -0.72
C THR A 398 -6.70 -3.14 -0.15
N LEU A 399 -6.69 -2.78 1.12
CA LEU A 399 -7.70 -1.93 1.75
C LEU A 399 -7.23 -0.48 1.85
N ASN A 400 -8.17 0.46 1.77
CA ASN A 400 -8.01 1.78 2.36
C ASN A 400 -9.02 1.94 3.52
N ALA A 401 -8.53 2.36 4.69
CA ALA A 401 -9.35 2.53 5.90
C ALA A 401 -9.24 3.97 6.45
N VAL A 402 -10.34 4.56 6.90
CA VAL A 402 -10.31 5.96 7.34
C VAL A 402 -9.62 6.13 8.71
N THR A 403 -8.45 6.76 8.67
CA THR A 403 -7.61 7.15 9.82
C THR A 403 -7.40 8.67 9.90
N ALA A 404 -7.94 9.45 8.96
CA ALA A 404 -7.76 10.90 8.89
C ALA A 404 -9.03 11.62 8.40
N PRO A 405 -9.23 12.92 8.72
CA PRO A 405 -10.29 13.75 8.13
C PRO A 405 -10.33 13.71 6.60
N TYR A 406 -11.51 13.91 6.00
CA TYR A 406 -11.67 13.86 4.54
C TYR A 406 -10.83 14.94 3.82
N LYS A 407 -10.07 14.53 2.80
CA LYS A 407 -9.00 15.32 2.13
C LYS A 407 -7.87 15.78 3.07
N SER A 408 -7.50 15.00 4.07
CA SER A 408 -6.29 15.28 4.87
C SER A 408 -5.04 15.32 4.01
N PRO A 409 -4.11 16.26 4.26
CA PRO A 409 -2.84 16.33 3.57
C PRO A 409 -1.87 15.27 4.12
N TRP A 410 -1.79 14.14 3.43
CA TRP A 410 -0.79 13.08 3.64
C TRP A 410 0.64 13.61 3.56
N HIS A 411 1.58 12.90 4.19
CA HIS A 411 2.97 13.33 4.36
C HIS A 411 3.10 14.70 5.07
N SER A 412 2.20 15.01 6.01
CA SER A 412 2.24 16.24 6.81
C SER A 412 1.94 16.01 8.30
N TRP A 413 2.20 17.02 9.13
CA TRP A 413 1.88 17.01 10.57
C TRP A 413 0.39 16.75 10.87
N VAL A 414 -0.51 16.97 9.90
CA VAL A 414 -1.96 16.73 9.98
C VAL A 414 -2.31 15.24 9.84
N VAL A 415 -1.34 14.34 9.66
CA VAL A 415 -1.56 12.88 9.70
C VAL A 415 -0.75 12.20 10.81
N VAL A 416 0.35 12.82 11.27
CA VAL A 416 1.19 12.35 12.37
C VAL A 416 0.46 12.38 13.73
N PHE A 417 -0.68 13.06 13.82
CA PHE A 417 -1.37 13.25 15.10
C PHE A 417 -1.73 11.91 15.77
N LYS A 418 -1.96 12.00 17.08
CA LYS A 418 -2.72 11.04 17.88
C LYS A 418 -3.92 11.79 18.45
N PHE A 419 -5.16 11.39 18.15
CA PHE A 419 -6.25 11.75 19.06
C PHE A 419 -6.11 10.82 20.29
N PRO A 420 -6.47 11.26 21.51
CA PRO A 420 -6.42 10.41 22.72
C PRO A 420 -7.14 9.07 22.61
N ASN A 421 -8.27 9.01 21.88
CA ASN A 421 -9.10 7.80 21.73
C ASN A 421 -9.01 7.17 20.33
N PHE A 422 -8.44 7.85 19.33
CA PHE A 422 -8.61 7.46 17.94
C PHE A 422 -7.65 6.35 17.50
N GLN A 423 -6.47 6.23 18.11
CA GLN A 423 -5.62 5.04 17.88
C GLN A 423 -6.28 3.77 18.42
N ILE A 424 -7.10 3.88 19.48
CA ILE A 424 -7.97 2.78 19.95
C ILE A 424 -9.07 2.49 18.92
N LEU A 425 -9.73 3.52 18.37
CA LEU A 425 -10.71 3.32 17.29
C LEU A 425 -10.12 2.76 16.00
N VAL A 426 -8.91 3.16 15.58
CA VAL A 426 -8.28 2.60 14.39
C VAL A 426 -7.89 1.15 14.62
N VAL A 427 -7.15 0.83 15.69
CA VAL A 427 -6.75 -0.56 15.98
C VAL A 427 -7.98 -1.47 16.19
N SER A 428 -9.03 -0.99 16.86
CA SER A 428 -10.27 -1.76 17.00
C SER A 428 -11.03 -1.87 15.67
N GLN A 429 -11.06 -0.86 14.79
CA GLN A 429 -11.79 -0.92 13.52
C GLN A 429 -11.11 -1.77 12.41
N ILE A 430 -10.17 -2.65 12.73
CA ILE A 430 -9.35 -3.33 11.70
C ILE A 430 -9.35 -4.88 11.73
N PHE A 431 -9.79 -5.69 12.74
CA PHE A 431 -9.99 -7.16 12.49
C PHE A 431 -11.30 -7.88 12.98
N LYS A 432 -12.02 -8.49 12.00
CA LYS A 432 -13.30 -9.24 11.94
C LYS A 432 -13.59 -10.13 10.65
N LEU A 433 -13.10 -11.38 10.45
CA LEU A 433 -13.59 -12.37 9.40
C LEU A 433 -13.16 -13.84 9.72
N LEU A 434 -13.48 -14.98 9.06
CA LEU A 434 -14.05 -15.43 7.75
C LEU A 434 -15.17 -16.51 8.01
N LEU A 435 -16.24 -16.84 7.26
CA LEU A 435 -16.56 -17.08 5.81
C LEU A 435 -18.07 -16.74 5.47
N ARG A 436 -18.73 -17.39 4.48
CA ARG A 436 -20.16 -17.22 4.02
C ARG A 436 -21.19 -18.28 4.51
N PRO A 437 -22.52 -17.95 4.58
CA PRO A 437 -23.59 -18.97 4.38
C PRO A 437 -24.85 -18.51 3.57
N LYS A 438 -25.69 -19.46 3.12
CA LYS A 438 -26.96 -19.24 2.37
C LYS A 438 -28.13 -18.78 3.26
N THR A 439 -29.12 -18.07 2.69
CA THR A 439 -30.32 -17.53 3.39
C THR A 439 -31.61 -18.31 3.04
N PRO A 440 -32.69 -18.29 3.88
CA PRO A 440 -33.69 -17.21 3.80
C PRO A 440 -34.51 -16.80 5.07
N ARG A 441 -34.97 -15.52 5.08
CA ARG A 441 -36.22 -14.92 5.66
C ARG A 441 -36.45 -14.60 7.17
N SER A 442 -37.18 -13.48 7.38
CA SER A 442 -37.96 -12.84 8.51
C SER A 442 -37.50 -12.78 10.01
N PRO A 443 -37.64 -11.62 10.72
CA PRO A 443 -37.33 -11.42 12.16
C PRO A 443 -38.44 -10.74 13.04
N ARG A 444 -38.14 -10.48 14.34
CA ARG A 444 -38.62 -9.30 15.15
C ARG A 444 -37.57 -8.86 16.21
N PRO A 445 -37.52 -7.57 16.65
CA PRO A 445 -36.58 -7.01 17.65
C PRO A 445 -37.34 -6.39 18.88
N PRO A 446 -36.80 -5.48 19.76
CA PRO A 446 -35.41 -5.00 19.97
C PRO A 446 -34.92 -4.91 21.46
N GLN A 447 -33.62 -4.70 21.70
CA GLN A 447 -33.08 -3.75 22.71
C GLN A 447 -31.59 -3.40 22.50
N LYS A 448 -30.98 -2.59 23.39
CA LYS A 448 -29.77 -1.75 23.17
C LYS A 448 -28.42 -2.43 23.49
N ASN A 449 -27.35 -2.02 22.78
CA ASN A 449 -25.98 -1.69 23.25
C ASN A 449 -25.02 -1.41 22.06
N ASN A 450 -23.89 -0.71 22.27
CA ASN A 450 -22.99 -0.18 21.22
C ASN A 450 -21.54 -0.72 21.34
N HIS A 451 -21.01 -1.48 20.35
CA HIS A 451 -19.56 -1.76 20.11
C HIS A 451 -19.34 -2.35 18.68
N ILE A 452 -18.44 -1.82 17.81
CA ILE A 452 -18.16 -2.26 16.40
C ILE A 452 -16.65 -2.06 16.00
N ILE A 453 -16.12 -2.87 15.03
CA ILE A 453 -14.71 -3.30 14.66
C ILE A 453 -14.75 -3.93 13.20
N ILE A 454 -13.74 -4.06 12.27
CA ILE A 454 -13.88 -4.52 10.80
C ILE A 454 -12.80 -5.54 10.21
N LEU A 455 -12.84 -6.05 8.95
CA LEU A 455 -11.83 -6.83 8.07
C LEU A 455 -11.40 -8.32 8.38
N PHE A 456 -10.78 -9.21 7.60
CA PHE A 456 -10.07 -9.25 6.31
C PHE A 456 -9.94 -10.75 5.84
N GLY A 457 -9.88 -11.06 4.53
CA GLY A 457 -9.67 -12.43 3.99
C GLY A 457 -10.82 -13.13 3.22
N LEU A 458 -10.52 -14.30 2.60
CA LEU A 458 -11.35 -15.01 1.60
C LEU A 458 -11.92 -16.39 2.02
N ASP A 459 -12.90 -16.86 1.24
CA ASP A 459 -13.30 -18.29 1.19
C ASP A 459 -12.25 -19.13 0.44
N ILE A 460 -11.37 -19.81 1.20
CA ILE A 460 -10.32 -20.71 0.70
C ILE A 460 -10.92 -21.87 -0.14
N ASP A 461 -12.13 -22.33 0.19
CA ASP A 461 -12.82 -23.40 -0.52
C ASP A 461 -13.46 -22.96 -1.86
N GLU A 462 -13.52 -21.65 -2.17
CA GLU A 462 -14.06 -21.11 -3.44
C GLU A 462 -12.98 -20.57 -4.41
N LEU A 463 -11.68 -20.68 -4.09
CA LEU A 463 -10.57 -20.29 -4.98
C LEU A 463 -10.44 -21.21 -6.21
N LYS A 464 -11.28 -20.94 -7.21
CA LYS A 464 -11.17 -21.50 -8.56
C LYS A 464 -10.26 -20.62 -9.40
N PHE A 465 -9.12 -21.16 -9.84
CA PHE A 465 -8.33 -20.54 -10.89
C PHE A 465 -9.07 -20.64 -12.22
N ILE A 466 -9.26 -19.48 -12.87
CA ILE A 466 -9.98 -19.33 -14.14
C ILE A 466 -9.03 -18.69 -15.15
N ASN A 467 -8.95 -19.26 -16.34
CA ASN A 467 -8.26 -18.66 -17.48
C ASN A 467 -8.92 -17.34 -17.90
N GLY A 468 -8.18 -16.51 -18.66
CA GLY A 468 -8.71 -15.26 -19.25
C GLY A 468 -9.84 -15.44 -20.28
N ASP A 469 -10.27 -16.68 -20.55
CA ASP A 469 -11.43 -17.04 -21.38
C ASP A 469 -12.65 -17.52 -20.58
N GLY A 470 -12.54 -17.61 -19.24
CA GLY A 470 -13.60 -18.11 -18.36
C GLY A 470 -13.54 -19.62 -18.03
N THR A 471 -12.56 -20.37 -18.54
CA THR A 471 -12.43 -21.82 -18.26
C THR A 471 -11.72 -22.11 -16.92
N GLN A 472 -12.25 -23.07 -16.14
CA GLN A 472 -11.71 -23.45 -14.83
C GLN A 472 -10.53 -24.44 -14.97
N MET A 473 -9.41 -24.19 -14.30
CA MET A 473 -8.28 -25.13 -14.26
C MET A 473 -8.57 -26.38 -13.38
N PRO A 474 -8.09 -27.58 -13.77
CA PRO A 474 -8.19 -28.78 -12.95
C PRO A 474 -7.06 -28.88 -11.91
N ASN A 475 -7.42 -29.17 -10.66
CA ASN A 475 -6.44 -29.43 -9.60
C ASN A 475 -5.78 -30.80 -9.80
N LYS A 476 -4.48 -30.79 -10.12
CA LYS A 476 -3.62 -31.89 -10.60
C LYS A 476 -3.81 -32.24 -12.08
N CYS A 477 -2.67 -32.31 -12.78
CA CYS A 477 -2.50 -33.12 -13.99
C CYS A 477 -1.40 -34.14 -13.70
N SER A 478 -1.64 -35.43 -13.99
CA SER A 478 -0.67 -36.51 -13.83
C SER A 478 -0.40 -37.13 -15.19
N LEU A 479 0.80 -36.90 -15.72
CA LEU A 479 1.31 -37.54 -16.92
C LEU A 479 2.46 -38.48 -16.52
N GLU A 480 2.18 -39.77 -16.52
CA GLU A 480 3.21 -40.79 -16.41
C GLU A 480 3.89 -40.97 -17.77
N TYR A 481 5.21 -40.81 -17.82
CA TYR A 481 6.06 -41.28 -18.91
C TYR A 481 7.21 -42.10 -18.31
N PRO A 482 7.44 -43.34 -18.78
CA PRO A 482 8.46 -44.20 -18.19
C PRO A 482 9.87 -43.84 -18.71
N GLY A 483 10.81 -43.58 -17.80
CA GLY A 483 12.24 -43.78 -18.07
C GLY A 483 13.21 -42.60 -17.92
N SER A 484 12.81 -41.40 -17.48
CA SER A 484 13.74 -40.28 -17.31
C SER A 484 13.47 -39.41 -16.08
N SER A 485 14.46 -39.31 -15.18
CA SER A 485 14.48 -38.36 -14.06
C SER A 485 15.27 -37.11 -14.42
N GLY A 486 14.59 -35.97 -14.58
CA GLY A 486 15.19 -34.67 -14.84
C GLY A 486 14.15 -33.55 -14.68
N PHE A 487 14.60 -32.34 -14.38
CA PHE A 487 13.74 -31.15 -14.31
C PHE A 487 13.60 -30.52 -15.70
N PHE A 488 12.44 -29.91 -15.96
CA PHE A 488 12.16 -29.18 -17.19
C PHE A 488 11.40 -27.89 -16.85
N TRP A 489 11.79 -26.78 -17.48
CA TRP A 489 11.06 -25.52 -17.39
C TRP A 489 10.10 -25.37 -18.58
N PHE A 490 8.88 -24.93 -18.29
CA PHE A 490 7.92 -24.51 -19.32
C PHE A 490 8.04 -23.01 -19.56
N CYS A 491 8.28 -22.61 -20.81
CA CYS A 491 8.13 -21.22 -21.24
C CYS A 491 6.81 -21.07 -22.01
N ILE A 492 5.96 -20.15 -21.58
CA ILE A 492 4.68 -19.84 -22.23
C ILE A 492 4.78 -18.45 -22.86
N THR A 493 4.84 -18.40 -24.18
CA THR A 493 4.91 -17.13 -24.94
C THR A 493 3.64 -16.98 -25.78
N LYS A 494 2.84 -15.94 -25.52
CA LYS A 494 1.60 -15.68 -26.29
C LYS A 494 1.91 -14.82 -27.52
N VAL A 495 1.80 -15.38 -28.72
CA VAL A 495 1.92 -14.65 -29.99
C VAL A 495 0.70 -14.93 -30.85
N LYS A 496 -0.15 -13.92 -31.03
CA LYS A 496 -1.32 -13.91 -31.94
C LYS A 496 -2.13 -15.22 -31.94
N ASP A 497 -2.71 -15.50 -30.78
CA ASP A 497 -3.86 -16.38 -30.58
C ASP A 497 -3.65 -17.90 -30.82
N GLU A 498 -2.40 -18.34 -30.98
CA GLU A 498 -2.00 -19.74 -30.74
C GLU A 498 -1.11 -19.87 -29.50
N VAL A 499 -1.20 -21.03 -28.81
CA VAL A 499 -0.36 -21.38 -27.65
C VAL A 499 0.62 -22.46 -28.07
N ILE A 500 1.89 -22.10 -28.21
CA ILE A 500 2.97 -23.02 -28.58
C ILE A 500 3.73 -23.43 -27.32
N CYS A 501 3.48 -24.64 -26.83
CA CYS A 501 4.29 -25.26 -25.78
C CYS A 501 5.55 -25.87 -26.40
N SER A 502 6.73 -25.39 -26.00
CA SER A 502 8.02 -25.97 -26.40
C SER A 502 8.83 -26.36 -25.16
N CYS A 503 9.38 -27.57 -25.17
CA CYS A 503 10.28 -28.04 -24.11
C CYS A 503 11.71 -27.67 -24.50
N LEU A 504 12.43 -26.96 -23.64
CA LEU A 504 13.84 -26.65 -23.80
C LEU A 504 14.67 -27.38 -22.72
N PRO A 505 15.77 -28.07 -23.08
CA PRO A 505 16.70 -28.61 -22.10
C PRO A 505 17.56 -27.50 -21.48
N GLU A 506 18.03 -27.73 -20.25
CA GLU A 506 18.84 -26.77 -19.49
C GLU A 506 20.19 -26.43 -20.15
N LYS A 507 20.59 -25.16 -20.05
CA LYS A 507 21.95 -24.63 -20.22
C LYS A 507 22.13 -23.36 -19.41
#